data_AF-A0A0H1R8A4-F1
#
_entry.id   AF-A0A0H1R8A4-F1
#
_cell.length_a   1.000
_cell.length_b   1.000
_cell.length_c   1.000
_cell.angle_alpha   90.00
_cell.angle_beta   90.00
_cell.angle_gamma   90.00
#
_symmetry.space_group_name_H-M   'P 1'
#
loop_
_entity.id
_entity.type
_entity.pdbx_description
1 polymer ?
#
loop_
_entity_poly.entity_id
_entity_poly.type
_entity_poly.pdbx_seq_one_letter_code
_entity_poly.pdbx_strand_id
1 'polypeptide(L)'
;MIEIERRQELDTLSASIEAPYNRIAYCANRIGDIRKYGVHGGKIIDAASKLLGWARALTRTRMMMIEERGLWGAAAFLESVYGHDELFRVSSLDRRLLGWVYVARLRDDRDVLKVGFSRNPEARIEKLSQEYGVRLELVSTTPGTMLDEFADHCSRGPSGILGEWFFAPGIKGRTIPDFLLSRAWPTRIGSAA
;
A
#
# COMPACT_ATOMS: atom_id res chain seq x y z
N MET A 1 23.30 14.03 3.57
CA MET A 1 22.26 15.02 3.20
C MET A 1 20.96 14.31 2.86
N ILE A 2 20.94 13.40 1.88
CA ILE A 2 19.77 12.59 1.47
C ILE A 2 19.10 11.83 2.65
N GLU A 3 19.88 11.26 3.58
CA GLU A 3 19.31 10.50 4.71
C GLU A 3 18.55 11.38 5.72
N ILE A 4 19.01 12.61 5.94
CA ILE A 4 18.37 13.57 6.86
C ILE A 4 17.02 14.00 6.29
N GLU A 5 16.99 14.36 5.00
CA GLU A 5 15.76 14.75 4.28
C GLU A 5 14.74 13.61 4.29
N ARG A 6 15.19 12.38 3.99
CA ARG A 6 14.32 11.20 4.01
C ARG A 6 13.71 10.92 5.38
N ARG A 7 14.50 11.10 6.44
CA ARG A 7 13.98 10.97 7.80
C ARG A 7 12.91 12.02 8.11
N GLN A 8 13.14 13.27 7.70
CA GLN A 8 12.18 14.37 7.88
C GLN A 8 10.85 14.11 7.14
N GLU A 9 10.90 13.56 5.93
CA GLU A 9 9.70 13.17 5.18
C GLU A 9 8.88 12.10 5.89
N LEU A 10 9.53 11.07 6.43
CA LEU A 10 8.86 10.04 7.23
C LEU A 10 8.31 10.57 8.55
N ASP A 11 9.04 11.46 9.22
CA ASP A 11 8.56 12.09 10.45
C ASP A 11 7.35 12.99 10.16
N THR A 12 7.34 13.66 9.00
CA THR A 12 6.19 14.45 8.52
C THR A 12 4.96 13.57 8.30
N LEU A 13 5.12 12.44 7.60
CA LEU A 13 4.03 11.47 7.45
C LEU A 13 3.56 10.96 8.81
N SER A 14 4.48 10.55 9.70
CA SER A 14 4.15 10.05 11.04
C SER A 14 3.33 11.09 11.81
N ALA A 15 3.77 12.34 11.85
CA ALA A 15 3.07 13.42 12.54
C ALA A 15 1.67 13.66 11.95
N SER A 16 1.55 13.62 10.62
CA SER A 16 0.27 13.83 9.95
C SER A 16 -0.78 12.78 10.31
N ILE A 17 -0.39 11.53 10.58
CA ILE A 17 -1.31 10.43 10.91
C ILE A 17 -1.21 9.95 12.37
N GLU A 18 -0.49 10.67 13.23
CA GLU A 18 -0.31 10.30 14.63
C GLU A 18 -1.65 10.34 15.37
N ALA A 19 -2.41 11.41 15.17
CA ALA A 19 -3.73 11.58 15.77
C ALA A 19 -4.74 10.53 15.25
N PRO A 20 -5.56 9.92 16.14
CA PRO A 20 -6.55 8.92 15.75
C PRO A 20 -7.44 9.30 14.58
N TYR A 21 -8.01 10.50 14.62
CA TYR A 21 -8.86 11.05 13.57
C TYR A 21 -8.13 11.09 12.23
N ASN A 22 -6.92 11.66 12.18
CA ASN A 22 -6.15 11.78 10.96
C ASN A 22 -5.81 10.41 10.38
N ARG A 23 -5.50 9.42 11.22
CA ARG A 23 -5.18 8.07 10.79
C ARG A 23 -6.37 7.34 10.19
N ILE A 24 -7.56 7.49 10.78
CA ILE A 24 -8.79 6.93 10.23
C ILE A 24 -9.11 7.58 8.89
N ALA A 25 -9.02 8.92 8.80
CA ALA A 25 -9.22 9.64 7.55
C ALA A 25 -8.22 9.20 6.47
N TYR A 26 -6.95 9.02 6.83
CA TYR A 26 -5.91 8.48 5.96
C TYR A 26 -6.28 7.10 5.40
N CYS A 27 -6.65 6.17 6.28
CA CYS A 27 -7.09 4.83 5.87
C CYS A 27 -8.31 4.87 4.95
N ALA A 28 -9.34 5.64 5.31
CA ALA A 28 -10.58 5.74 4.55
C ALA A 28 -10.33 6.31 3.15
N ASN A 29 -9.53 7.38 3.05
CA ASN A 29 -9.16 7.99 1.77
C ASN A 29 -8.41 6.99 0.87
N ARG A 30 -7.41 6.28 1.42
CA ARG A 30 -6.64 5.28 0.65
C ARG A 30 -7.49 4.09 0.21
N ILE A 31 -8.36 3.60 1.08
CA ILE A 31 -9.31 2.53 0.71
C ILE A 31 -10.23 3.01 -0.41
N GLY A 32 -10.75 4.24 -0.32
CA GLY A 32 -11.56 4.86 -1.36
C GLY A 32 -10.80 4.96 -2.68
N ASP A 33 -9.56 5.45 -2.67
CA ASP A 33 -8.69 5.52 -3.85
C ASP A 33 -8.47 4.16 -4.50
N ILE A 34 -8.22 3.12 -3.71
CA ILE A 34 -8.02 1.77 -4.21
C ILE A 34 -9.31 1.19 -4.82
N ARG A 35 -10.47 1.44 -4.19
CA ARG A 35 -11.77 0.94 -4.67
C ARG A 35 -12.21 1.57 -6.00
N LYS A 36 -11.71 2.76 -6.35
CA LYS A 36 -11.93 3.36 -7.69
C LYS A 36 -11.45 2.44 -8.83
N TYR A 37 -10.52 1.53 -8.54
CA TYR A 37 -10.01 0.52 -9.49
C TYR A 37 -10.77 -0.82 -9.40
N GLY A 38 -11.91 -0.89 -8.69
CA GLY A 38 -12.72 -2.11 -8.54
C GLY A 38 -12.13 -3.14 -7.57
N VAL A 39 -11.12 -2.78 -6.77
CA VAL A 39 -10.44 -3.71 -5.86
C VAL A 39 -11.07 -3.65 -4.46
N HIS A 40 -11.75 -4.73 -4.06
CA HIS A 40 -12.40 -4.86 -2.74
C HIS A 40 -11.72 -5.90 -1.82
N GLY A 41 -10.41 -6.07 -1.98
CA GLY A 41 -9.64 -7.16 -1.39
C GLY A 41 -9.44 -7.09 0.14
N GLY A 42 -9.36 -8.27 0.76
CA GLY A 42 -9.08 -8.41 2.20
C GLY A 42 -7.73 -7.86 2.64
N LYS A 43 -6.72 -7.84 1.76
CA LYS A 43 -5.37 -7.33 2.07
C LYS A 43 -5.38 -5.83 2.43
N ILE A 44 -6.23 -5.05 1.79
CA ILE A 44 -6.35 -3.61 2.03
C ILE A 44 -6.90 -3.39 3.45
N ILE A 45 -7.93 -4.16 3.81
CA ILE A 45 -8.48 -4.14 5.18
C ILE A 45 -7.44 -4.62 6.20
N ASP A 46 -6.63 -5.63 5.87
CA ASP A 46 -5.56 -6.10 6.76
C ASP A 46 -4.50 -5.00 7.00
N ALA A 47 -4.11 -4.26 5.96
CA ALA A 47 -3.17 -3.15 6.08
C ALA A 47 -3.75 -2.01 6.93
N ALA A 48 -5.00 -1.61 6.68
CA ALA A 48 -5.69 -0.60 7.49
C ALA A 48 -5.87 -1.04 8.95
N SER A 49 -6.19 -2.32 9.18
CA SER A 49 -6.37 -2.89 10.53
C SER A 49 -5.09 -2.79 11.35
N LYS A 50 -3.94 -3.10 10.74
CA LYS A 50 -2.64 -2.94 11.39
C LYS A 50 -2.37 -1.48 11.77
N LEU A 51 -2.67 -0.54 10.86
CA LEU A 51 -2.40 0.88 11.08
C LEU A 51 -3.28 1.49 12.18
N LEU A 52 -4.53 1.00 12.29
CA LEU A 52 -5.51 1.46 13.27
C LEU A 52 -5.48 0.69 14.60
N GLY A 53 -4.86 -0.48 14.63
CA GLY A 53 -4.89 -1.39 15.78
C GLY A 53 -6.25 -2.05 16.01
N TRP A 54 -7.11 -2.09 15.00
CA TRP A 54 -8.42 -2.73 15.07
C TRP A 54 -8.36 -4.17 14.58
N ALA A 55 -9.27 -5.00 15.10
CA ALA A 55 -9.53 -6.31 14.51
C ALA A 55 -10.05 -6.16 13.07
N ARG A 56 -9.67 -7.08 12.18
CA ARG A 56 -10.03 -7.04 10.75
C ARG A 56 -11.52 -6.86 10.48
N ALA A 57 -12.36 -7.59 11.20
CA ALA A 57 -13.82 -7.50 11.06
C ALA A 57 -14.33 -6.11 11.45
N LEU A 58 -13.81 -5.57 12.55
CA LEU A 58 -14.15 -4.22 13.04
C LEU A 58 -13.72 -3.15 12.04
N THR A 59 -12.51 -3.25 11.48
CA THR A 59 -12.02 -2.34 10.44
C THR A 59 -12.92 -2.35 9.23
N ARG A 60 -13.32 -3.54 8.74
CA ARG A 60 -14.24 -3.63 7.60
C ARG A 60 -15.55 -2.89 7.89
N THR A 61 -16.20 -3.21 9.01
CA THR A 61 -17.49 -2.61 9.38
C THR A 61 -17.39 -1.10 9.53
N ARG A 62 -16.37 -0.60 10.24
CA ARG A 62 -16.17 0.84 10.46
C ARG A 62 -15.85 1.57 9.15
N MET A 63 -15.05 0.99 8.25
CA MET A 63 -14.75 1.60 6.95
C MET A 63 -16.00 1.67 6.05
N MET A 64 -16.87 0.65 6.09
CA MET A 64 -18.17 0.72 5.41
C MET A 64 -19.06 1.83 6.00
N MET A 65 -19.13 1.94 7.32
CA MET A 65 -19.88 3.03 7.97
C MET A 65 -19.34 4.41 7.59
N ILE A 66 -18.02 4.59 7.53
CA ILE A 66 -17.38 5.85 7.12
C ILE A 66 -17.69 6.17 5.66
N GLU A 67 -17.69 5.17 4.78
CA GLU A 67 -18.04 5.35 3.36
C GLU A 67 -19.51 5.76 3.19
N GLU A 68 -20.43 5.16 3.95
CA GLU A 68 -21.87 5.45 3.87
C GLU A 68 -22.25 6.80 4.50
N ARG A 69 -21.60 7.18 5.61
CA ARG A 69 -22.04 8.28 6.49
C ARG A 69 -21.06 9.44 6.58
N GLY A 70 -19.88 9.30 5.98
CA GLY A 70 -18.73 10.13 6.30
C GLY A 70 -18.17 9.82 7.69
N LEU A 71 -16.97 10.32 7.96
CA LEU A 71 -16.24 10.06 9.20
C LEU A 71 -17.02 10.50 10.45
N TRP A 72 -17.53 11.75 10.44
CA TRP A 72 -18.29 12.29 11.56
C TRP A 72 -19.67 11.66 11.73
N GLY A 73 -20.34 11.31 10.63
CA GLY A 73 -21.62 10.60 10.68
C GLY A 73 -21.46 9.18 11.26
N ALA A 74 -20.35 8.50 10.95
CA ALA A 74 -20.01 7.21 11.55
C ALA A 74 -19.67 7.34 13.04
N ALA A 75 -18.93 8.39 13.44
CA ALA A 75 -18.61 8.66 14.83
C ALA A 75 -19.87 8.90 15.67
N ALA A 76 -20.74 9.82 15.22
CA ALA A 76 -22.00 10.13 15.89
C ALA A 76 -22.92 8.91 16.00
N PHE A 77 -22.97 8.07 14.96
CA PHE A 77 -23.72 6.83 15.00
C PHE A 77 -23.19 5.87 16.08
N LEU A 78 -21.88 5.62 16.11
CA LEU A 78 -21.29 4.73 17.11
C LEU A 78 -21.44 5.28 18.53
N GLU A 79 -21.31 6.58 18.72
CA GLU A 79 -21.58 7.22 20.01
C GLU A 79 -23.02 7.02 20.45
N SER A 80 -23.99 7.14 19.54
CA SER A 80 -25.41 6.90 19.86
C SER A 80 -25.72 5.46 20.26
N VAL A 81 -24.94 4.49 19.76
CA VAL A 81 -25.13 3.05 20.03
C VAL A 81 -24.41 2.60 21.30
N TYR A 82 -23.19 3.09 21.53
CA TYR A 82 -22.31 2.62 22.62
C TYR A 82 -22.19 3.60 23.79
N GLY A 83 -22.68 4.84 23.63
CA GLY A 83 -22.60 5.90 24.64
C GLY A 83 -21.20 6.51 24.80
N HIS A 84 -20.29 6.25 23.87
CA HIS A 84 -18.94 6.81 23.86
C HIS A 84 -18.31 6.71 22.46
N ASP A 85 -17.22 7.44 22.25
CA ASP A 85 -16.51 7.49 20.97
C ASP A 85 -15.69 6.22 20.70
N GLU A 86 -16.39 5.17 20.31
CA GLU A 86 -15.80 3.90 19.90
C GLU A 86 -14.96 4.04 18.63
N LEU A 87 -15.29 5.01 17.76
CA LEU A 87 -14.61 5.15 16.48
C LEU A 87 -13.16 5.57 16.66
N PHE A 88 -12.84 6.49 17.56
CA PHE A 88 -11.45 6.95 17.73
C PHE A 88 -10.61 6.09 18.69
N ARG A 89 -11.13 4.95 19.18
CA ARG A 89 -10.34 3.95 19.94
C ARG A 89 -9.38 3.19 19.02
N VAL A 90 -8.36 3.88 18.52
CA VAL A 90 -7.24 3.30 17.76
C VAL A 90 -6.05 3.04 18.68
N SER A 91 -5.18 2.11 18.31
CA SER A 91 -3.90 1.94 19.02
C SER A 91 -2.94 3.09 18.75
N SER A 92 -1.89 3.20 19.56
CA SER A 92 -0.73 4.02 19.22
C SER A 92 -0.18 3.64 17.83
N LEU A 93 0.43 4.61 17.14
CA LEU A 93 0.99 4.37 15.82
C LEU A 93 2.22 3.46 15.94
N ASP A 94 2.14 2.25 15.41
CA ASP A 94 3.34 1.44 15.22
C ASP A 94 4.15 2.02 14.05
N ARG A 95 5.20 2.79 14.39
CA ARG A 95 6.10 3.41 13.39
C ARG A 95 6.79 2.40 12.46
N ARG A 96 6.79 1.10 12.79
CA ARG A 96 7.29 0.05 11.88
C ARG A 96 6.39 -0.15 10.67
N LEU A 97 5.16 0.35 10.70
CA LEU A 97 4.22 0.34 9.58
C LEU A 97 4.44 1.50 8.60
N LEU A 98 5.31 2.45 8.95
CA LEU A 98 5.73 3.56 8.09
C LEU A 98 7.04 3.20 7.39
N GLY A 99 7.15 3.60 6.13
CA GLY A 99 8.33 3.34 5.31
C GLY A 99 8.20 4.01 3.95
N TRP A 100 8.76 3.37 2.95
CA TRP A 100 8.85 3.92 1.60
C TRP A 100 8.13 3.01 0.63
N VAL A 101 7.18 3.59 -0.10
CA VAL A 101 6.73 3.01 -1.37
C VAL A 101 7.81 3.31 -2.38
N TYR A 102 8.39 2.28 -2.98
CA TYR A 102 9.48 2.42 -3.94
C TYR A 102 9.09 1.88 -5.30
N VAL A 103 9.66 2.50 -6.34
CA VAL A 103 9.68 1.97 -7.70
C VAL A 103 11.12 1.59 -8.01
N ALA A 104 11.32 0.34 -8.39
CA ALA A 104 12.58 -0.17 -8.93
C ALA A 104 12.40 -0.53 -10.40
N ARG A 105 13.50 -0.59 -11.15
CA ARG A 105 13.51 -0.89 -12.58
C ARG A 105 14.61 -1.90 -12.88
N LEU A 106 14.37 -2.81 -13.82
CA LEU A 106 15.45 -3.66 -14.32
C LEU A 106 16.45 -2.83 -15.10
N ARG A 107 17.75 -3.03 -14.83
CA ARG A 107 18.82 -2.31 -15.51
C ARG A 107 18.86 -2.65 -17.00
N ASP A 108 18.70 -3.94 -17.30
CA ASP A 108 18.85 -4.50 -18.65
C ASP A 108 17.54 -4.44 -19.45
N ASP A 109 16.40 -4.27 -18.77
CA ASP A 109 15.08 -4.01 -19.39
C ASP A 109 14.38 -2.84 -18.68
N ARG A 110 14.69 -1.62 -19.13
CA ARG A 110 14.25 -0.39 -18.46
C ARG A 110 12.74 -0.18 -18.45
N ASP A 111 12.00 -0.99 -19.18
CA ASP A 111 10.55 -0.88 -19.26
C ASP A 111 9.84 -1.80 -18.30
N VAL A 112 10.58 -2.59 -17.51
CA VAL A 112 10.03 -3.44 -16.46
C VAL A 112 10.31 -2.80 -15.10
N LEU A 113 9.22 -2.47 -14.43
CA LEU A 113 9.18 -1.82 -13.13
C LEU A 113 8.70 -2.80 -12.07
N LYS A 114 9.20 -2.60 -10.85
CA LYS A 114 8.71 -3.24 -9.64
C LYS A 114 8.26 -2.17 -8.67
N VAL A 115 7.07 -2.33 -8.11
CA VAL A 115 6.61 -1.50 -6.99
C VAL A 115 6.67 -2.31 -5.72
N GLY A 116 6.99 -1.68 -4.60
CA GLY A 116 6.89 -2.33 -3.30
C GLY A 116 7.02 -1.38 -2.13
N PHE A 117 6.92 -1.93 -0.92
CA PHE A 117 7.07 -1.21 0.33
C PHE A 117 8.30 -1.71 1.11
N SER A 118 9.10 -0.80 1.66
CA SER A 118 10.21 -1.14 2.57
C SER A 118 10.58 0.02 3.48
N ARG A 119 11.06 -0.28 4.69
CA ARG A 119 11.71 0.71 5.55
C ARG A 119 13.13 1.08 5.09
N ASN A 120 13.73 0.22 4.27
CA ASN A 120 15.03 0.42 3.63
C ASN A 120 14.93 -0.11 2.18
N PRO A 121 14.51 0.73 1.22
CA PRO A 121 14.37 0.35 -0.19
C PRO A 121 15.65 -0.18 -0.82
N GLU A 122 16.80 0.42 -0.51
CA GLU A 122 18.10 0.05 -1.08
C GLU A 122 18.47 -1.39 -0.73
N ALA A 123 18.44 -1.73 0.56
CA ALA A 123 18.72 -3.10 1.02
C ALA A 123 17.68 -4.09 0.47
N ARG A 124 16.41 -3.66 0.32
CA ARG A 124 15.37 -4.49 -0.28
C ARG A 124 15.63 -4.75 -1.75
N ILE A 125 16.05 -3.75 -2.51
CA ILE A 125 16.37 -3.85 -3.94
C ILE A 125 17.59 -4.75 -4.15
N GLU A 126 18.65 -4.60 -3.34
CA GLU A 126 19.82 -5.48 -3.40
C GLU A 126 19.42 -6.94 -3.16
N LYS A 127 18.62 -7.20 -2.12
CA LYS A 127 18.10 -8.54 -1.82
C LYS A 127 17.28 -9.11 -2.98
N LEU A 128 16.40 -8.30 -3.58
CA LEU A 128 15.58 -8.73 -4.72
C LEU A 128 16.46 -9.01 -5.93
N SER A 129 17.48 -8.19 -6.19
CA SER A 129 18.44 -8.42 -7.26
C SER A 129 19.13 -9.77 -7.16
N GLN A 130 19.60 -10.10 -5.95
CA GLN A 130 20.20 -11.41 -5.67
C GLN A 130 19.18 -12.54 -5.81
N GLU A 131 17.97 -12.36 -5.27
CA GLU A 131 16.90 -13.35 -5.29
C GLU A 131 16.48 -13.72 -6.72
N TYR A 132 16.35 -12.74 -7.62
CA TYR A 132 15.90 -12.96 -9.00
C TYR A 132 17.04 -13.15 -10.00
N GLY A 133 18.31 -12.99 -9.59
CA GLY A 133 19.46 -13.05 -10.48
C GLY A 133 19.47 -11.93 -11.53
N VAL A 134 18.93 -10.76 -11.19
CA VAL A 134 18.82 -9.59 -12.09
C VAL A 134 19.31 -8.34 -11.40
N ARG A 135 19.75 -7.34 -12.17
CA ARG A 135 20.13 -6.04 -11.60
C ARG A 135 18.97 -5.06 -11.60
N LEU A 136 18.60 -4.59 -10.41
CA LEU A 136 17.57 -3.60 -10.19
C LEU A 136 18.19 -2.25 -9.81
N GLU A 137 17.57 -1.19 -10.29
CA GLU A 137 17.91 0.20 -9.95
C GLU A 137 16.72 0.84 -9.25
N LEU A 138 16.98 1.55 -8.14
CA LEU A 138 15.96 2.36 -7.49
C LEU A 138 15.63 3.58 -8.37
N VAL A 139 14.36 3.75 -8.72
CA VAL A 139 13.89 4.87 -9.55
C VAL A 139 13.34 5.98 -8.67
N SER A 140 12.47 5.64 -7.72
CA SER A 140 11.83 6.63 -6.85
C SER A 140 11.43 6.00 -5.52
N THR A 141 11.30 6.85 -4.50
CA THR A 141 10.76 6.50 -3.19
C THR A 141 9.84 7.60 -2.70
N THR A 142 8.71 7.22 -2.11
CA THR A 142 7.74 8.15 -1.51
C THR A 142 7.44 7.66 -0.09
N PRO A 143 7.44 8.53 0.93
CA PRO A 143 7.03 8.14 2.28
C PRO A 143 5.58 7.65 2.25
N GLY A 144 5.32 6.52 2.89
CA GLY A 144 3.98 5.93 2.90
C GLY A 144 3.85 4.73 3.81
N THR A 145 2.77 4.00 3.58
CA THR A 145 2.41 2.75 4.25
C THR A 145 2.17 1.67 3.20
N MET A 146 1.86 0.44 3.66
CA MET A 146 1.40 -0.61 2.75
C MET A 146 0.11 -0.24 2.01
N LEU A 147 -0.75 0.65 2.54
CA LEU A 147 -1.95 1.09 1.82
C LEU A 147 -1.60 1.91 0.57
N ASP A 148 -0.58 2.75 0.66
CA ASP A 148 -0.12 3.57 -0.48
C ASP A 148 0.52 2.69 -1.56
N GLU A 149 1.23 1.64 -1.15
CA GLU A 149 1.77 0.66 -2.07
C GLU A 149 0.67 -0.11 -2.81
N PHE A 150 -0.38 -0.54 -2.10
CA PHE A 150 -1.55 -1.14 -2.75
C PHE A 150 -2.24 -0.17 -3.71
N ALA A 151 -2.34 1.12 -3.36
CA ALA A 151 -2.90 2.13 -4.25
C ALA A 151 -2.06 2.29 -5.53
N ASP A 152 -0.72 2.31 -5.40
CA ASP A 152 0.19 2.41 -6.55
C ASP A 152 0.08 1.17 -7.44
N HIS A 153 -0.01 -0.04 -6.87
CA HIS A 153 -0.28 -1.27 -7.62
C HIS A 153 -1.58 -1.21 -8.42
N CYS A 154 -2.67 -0.76 -7.78
CA CYS A 154 -3.97 -0.68 -8.44
C CYS A 154 -3.95 0.31 -9.60
N SER A 155 -3.31 1.47 -9.41
CA SER A 155 -3.15 2.48 -10.47
C SER A 155 -2.36 1.96 -11.69
N ARG A 156 -1.44 1.02 -11.46
CA ARG A 156 -0.61 0.38 -12.48
C ARG A 156 -1.17 -0.95 -12.97
N GLY A 157 -2.33 -1.39 -12.47
CA GLY A 157 -2.99 -2.64 -12.86
C GLY A 157 -3.06 -2.87 -14.38
N PRO A 158 -3.39 -1.86 -15.20
CA PRO A 158 -3.42 -2.01 -16.66
C PRO A 158 -2.08 -2.37 -17.31
N SER A 159 -0.96 -2.09 -16.64
CA SER A 159 0.40 -2.46 -17.08
C SER A 159 0.98 -3.65 -16.31
N GLY A 160 0.17 -4.36 -15.53
CA GLY A 160 0.60 -5.50 -14.74
C GLY A 160 1.17 -6.63 -15.60
N ILE A 161 2.32 -7.16 -15.21
CA ILE A 161 2.94 -8.34 -15.81
C ILE A 161 2.60 -9.55 -14.94
N LEU A 162 3.13 -9.56 -13.71
CA LEU A 162 2.94 -10.63 -12.75
C LEU A 162 3.28 -10.17 -11.33
N GLY A 163 2.38 -10.41 -10.38
CA GLY A 163 2.58 -10.02 -8.99
C GLY A 163 2.75 -8.50 -8.85
N GLU A 164 3.93 -8.08 -8.41
CA GLU A 164 4.27 -6.67 -8.15
C GLU A 164 5.15 -6.07 -9.27
N TRP A 165 5.13 -6.69 -10.46
CA TRP A 165 5.89 -6.29 -11.64
C TRP A 165 4.98 -5.73 -12.73
N PHE A 166 5.44 -4.66 -13.38
CA PHE A 166 4.66 -3.85 -14.30
C PHE A 166 5.52 -3.45 -15.50
N PHE A 167 4.90 -3.23 -16.64
CA PHE A 167 5.51 -2.45 -17.71
C PHE A 167 5.46 -0.96 -17.38
N ALA A 168 6.44 -0.19 -17.85
CA ALA A 168 6.41 1.26 -17.80
C ALA A 168 5.21 1.79 -18.62
N PRO A 169 4.61 2.94 -18.22
CA PRO A 169 3.47 3.51 -18.93
C PRO A 169 3.77 3.79 -20.41
N GLY A 170 2.81 3.52 -21.29
CA GLY A 170 2.90 3.82 -22.72
C GLY A 170 3.64 2.77 -23.56
N ILE A 171 4.17 1.72 -22.94
CA ILE A 171 4.87 0.64 -23.64
C ILE A 171 3.85 -0.42 -24.13
N LYS A 172 3.89 -0.76 -25.43
CA LYS A 172 3.06 -1.82 -26.05
C LYS A 172 3.93 -2.90 -26.70
N GLY A 173 3.44 -4.15 -26.71
CA GLY A 173 3.97 -5.24 -27.56
C GLY A 173 5.32 -5.82 -27.13
N ARG A 174 5.49 -6.20 -25.85
CA ARG A 174 6.78 -6.70 -25.35
C ARG A 174 6.74 -8.12 -24.80
N THR A 175 7.92 -8.74 -24.85
CA THR A 175 8.23 -10.05 -24.27
C THR A 175 8.35 -9.92 -22.75
N ILE A 176 7.69 -10.82 -22.02
CA ILE A 176 7.84 -10.93 -20.58
C ILE A 176 9.24 -11.50 -20.29
N PRO A 177 10.07 -10.86 -19.43
CA PRO A 177 11.38 -11.39 -19.08
C PRO A 177 11.33 -12.82 -18.50
N ASP A 178 12.28 -13.67 -18.91
CA ASP A 178 12.30 -15.09 -18.56
C ASP A 178 12.28 -15.36 -17.05
N PHE A 179 12.93 -14.52 -16.24
CA PHE A 179 12.94 -14.70 -14.78
C PHE A 179 11.55 -14.54 -14.13
N LEU A 180 10.61 -13.85 -14.79
CA LEU A 180 9.22 -13.76 -14.35
C LEU A 180 8.42 -15.00 -14.77
N LEU A 181 8.81 -15.66 -15.86
CA LEU A 181 8.18 -16.87 -16.39
C LEU A 181 8.67 -18.15 -15.70
N SER A 182 9.95 -18.19 -15.29
CA SER A 182 10.62 -19.40 -14.80
C SER A 182 10.30 -19.77 -13.35
N ARG A 183 9.62 -18.90 -12.60
CA ARG A 183 9.17 -19.21 -11.23
C ARG A 183 7.79 -19.83 -11.26
N ALA A 184 7.65 -21.02 -10.65
CA ALA A 184 6.36 -21.57 -10.27
C ALA A 184 5.77 -20.69 -9.16
N TRP A 185 5.04 -19.64 -9.55
CA TRP A 185 4.31 -18.82 -8.59
C TRP A 185 3.11 -19.62 -8.08
N PRO A 186 2.76 -19.57 -6.78
CA PRO A 186 1.48 -20.09 -6.34
C PRO A 186 0.40 -19.31 -7.09
N THR A 187 -0.24 -20.00 -8.03
CA THR A 187 -1.30 -19.48 -8.88
C THR A 187 -2.39 -18.94 -7.98
N ARG A 188 -2.41 -17.63 -7.74
CA ARG A 188 -3.63 -16.95 -7.30
C ARG A 188 -4.52 -16.76 -8.51
N ILE A 189 -5.01 -17.88 -9.06
CA ILE A 189 -6.19 -17.86 -9.92
C ILE A 189 -7.37 -17.69 -8.97
N GLY A 190 -7.64 -16.45 -8.62
CA GLY A 190 -8.97 -16.00 -8.26
C GLY A 190 -9.46 -15.17 -9.42
N SER A 191 -9.79 -15.82 -10.54
CA SER A 191 -10.61 -15.21 -11.57
C SER A 191 -11.93 -14.81 -10.93
N ALA A 192 -12.20 -13.52 -10.84
CA ALA A 192 -13.56 -13.04 -10.77
C ALA A 192 -14.23 -13.40 -12.11
N ALA A 193 -15.14 -14.36 -12.05
CA ALA A 193 -16.23 -14.51 -12.99
C ALA A 193 -17.47 -13.88 -12.36
#